data_AF-A0A6G3WK29-F1
#
_entry.id   AF-A0A6G3WK29-F1
#
_cell.length_a   1.000
_cell.length_b   1.000
_cell.length_c   1.000
_cell.angle_alpha   90.00
_cell.angle_beta   90.00
_cell.angle_gamma   90.00
#
_symmetry.space_group_name_H-M   'P 1'
#
loop_
_entity.id
_entity.type
_entity.pdbx_description
1 polymer ?
#
loop_
_entity_poly.entity_id
_entity_poly.type
_entity_poly.pdbx_seq_one_letter_code
_entity_poly.pdbx_strand_id
1 'polypeptide(L)' 'AYPLVPRDRVGFRVQVTALNSDDDIDRLNATLTALCERFAVRRPGS' A
#
# COMPACT_ATOMS: atom_id res chain seq x y z
N ALA A 1 1.62 -0.38 25.42
CA ALA A 1 0.76 -0.82 24.30
C ALA A 1 1.65 -1.47 23.25
N TYR A 2 1.45 -2.76 22.98
CA TYR A 2 2.13 -3.48 21.90
C TYR A 2 1.45 -3.12 20.57
N PRO A 3 2.19 -3.03 19.45
CA PRO A 3 1.63 -2.50 18.20
C PRO A 3 0.42 -3.32 17.75
N LEU A 4 -0.65 -2.61 17.38
CA LEU A 4 -1.97 -3.16 16.99
C LEU A 4 -1.93 -4.06 15.75
N VAL A 5 -0.80 -4.08 15.05
CA VAL A 5 -0.57 -4.85 13.84
C VAL A 5 0.60 -5.80 14.10
N PRO A 6 0.40 -7.11 13.92
CA PRO A 6 1.50 -8.08 13.96
C PRO A 6 2.65 -7.65 13.04
N ARG A 7 3.90 -7.87 13.45
CA ARG A 7 5.10 -7.48 12.67
C ARG A 7 5.11 -8.06 11.26
N ASP A 8 4.53 -9.24 11.10
CA ASP A 8 4.35 -9.94 9.83
C ASP A 8 3.09 -9.49 9.07
N ARG A 9 2.43 -8.42 9.48
CA ARG A 9 1.26 -7.86 8.78
C ARG A 9 1.39 -6.35 8.56
N VAL A 10 2.62 -5.82 8.62
CA VAL A 10 2.91 -4.43 8.28
C VAL A 10 2.60 -4.19 6.81
N GLY A 11 1.90 -3.10 6.54
CA GLY A 11 1.50 -2.69 5.20
C GLY A 11 0.93 -1.28 5.22
N PHE A 12 0.41 -0.86 4.07
CA PHE A 12 -0.24 0.44 3.91
C PHE A 12 -1.75 0.30 4.11
N ARG A 13 -2.36 1.23 4.85
CA ARG A 13 -3.81 1.40 4.87
C ARG A 13 -4.14 2.71 4.18
N VAL A 14 -4.80 2.62 3.04
CA VAL A 14 -5.21 3.79 2.25
C VAL A 14 -6.73 3.90 2.32
N GLN A 15 -7.24 5.11 2.57
CA GLN A 15 -8.67 5.41 2.48
C GLN A 15 -8.94 6.11 1.16
N VAL A 16 -9.87 5.57 0.38
CA VAL A 16 -10.34 6.14 -0.88
C VAL A 16 -11.75 6.68 -0.67
N THR A 17 -12.05 7.83 -1.27
CA THR A 17 -13.33 8.52 -1.18
C THR A 17 -13.84 8.90 -2.57
N ALA A 18 -15.08 9.36 -2.65
CA ALA A 18 -15.66 9.86 -3.91
C ALA A 18 -14.94 11.11 -4.47
N LEU A 19 -14.08 11.77 -3.68
CA LEU A 19 -13.28 12.90 -4.15
C LEU A 19 -12.04 12.45 -4.93
N ASN A 20 -11.60 11.20 -4.79
CA ASN A 20 -10.45 10.68 -5.52
C ASN A 20 -10.87 10.32 -6.94
N SER A 21 -10.26 10.98 -7.92
CA SER A 21 -10.48 10.67 -9.33
C SER A 21 -9.78 9.37 -9.73
N ASP A 22 -10.11 8.85 -10.91
CA ASP A 22 -9.39 7.72 -11.48
C ASP A 22 -7.89 8.02 -11.67
N ASP A 23 -7.54 9.25 -12.09
CA ASP A 23 -6.15 9.71 -12.19
C ASP A 23 -5.41 9.68 -10.84
N ASP A 24 -6.09 9.94 -9.73
CA ASP A 24 -5.51 9.81 -8.38
C ASP A 24 -5.23 8.35 -8.04
N ILE A 25 -6.12 7.45 -8.42
CA ILE A 25 -5.97 6.01 -8.20
C ILE A 25 -4.84 5.44 -9.09
N ASP A 26 -4.75 5.87 -10.34
CA ASP A 26 -3.68 5.47 -11.24
C ASP A 26 -2.31 5.93 -10.74
N ARG A 27 -2.23 7.17 -10.26
CA ARG A 27 -0.99 7.69 -9.65
C ARG A 27 -0.61 6.92 -8.39
N LEU A 28 -1.58 6.55 -7.55
CA LEU A 28 -1.35 5.72 -6.37
C LEU A 28 -0.80 4.35 -6.77
N ASN A 29 -1.42 3.68 -7.73
CA ASN A 29 -1.01 2.38 -8.22
C ASN A 29 0.40 2.39 -8.81
N ALA A 30 0.71 3.39 -9.66
CA ALA A 30 2.05 3.56 -10.22
C ALA A 30 3.12 3.74 -9.13
N THR A 31 2.81 4.56 -8.12
CA THR A 31 3.72 4.81 -6.99
C THR A 31 3.98 3.56 -6.16
N LEU A 32 2.92 2.83 -5.80
CA LEU A 32 3.04 1.58 -5.04
C LEU A 32 3.78 0.49 -5.82
N THR A 33 3.55 0.42 -7.14
CA THR A 33 4.26 -0.51 -8.03
C THR A 33 5.75 -0.20 -8.06
N ALA A 34 6.14 1.05 -8.30
CA ALA A 34 7.54 1.48 -8.30
C ALA A 34 8.22 1.23 -6.94
N LEU A 35 7.50 1.42 -5.82
CA LEU A 35 8.00 1.08 -4.50
C LEU A 35 8.27 -0.43 -4.36
N CYS A 36 7.35 -1.27 -4.83
CA CYS A 36 7.50 -2.74 -4.77
C CYS A 36 8.59 -3.27 -5.71
N GLU A 37 8.89 -2.58 -6.79
CA GLU A 37 10.00 -2.92 -7.68
C GLU A 37 11.34 -2.52 -7.08
N ARG A 38 11.40 -1.35 -6.42
CA ARG A 38 12.63 -0.82 -5.84
C ARG A 38 13.03 -1.47 -4.52
N PHE A 39 12.07 -1.94 -3.75
CA PHE A 39 12.29 -2.52 -2.42
C PHE A 39 11.72 -3.93 -2.35
N ALA A 40 12.32 -4.79 -1.50
CA ALA A 40 11.81 -6.14 -1.24
C ALA A 40 10.53 -6.10 -0.37
N VAL A 41 9.48 -5.47 -0.89
CA VAL A 41 8.16 -5.42 -0.24
C VAL A 41 7.58 -6.82 -0.28
N ARG A 42 7.29 -7.38 0.90
CA ARG A 42 6.72 -8.72 0.98
C ARG A 42 5.28 -8.70 0.47
N ARG A 43 5.01 -9.47 -0.58
CA ARG A 43 3.63 -9.67 -1.08
C ARG A 43 2.91 -10.66 -0.17
N PRO A 44 1.67 -10.39 0.26
CA PRO A 44 0.89 -11.38 0.97
C PRO A 44 0.59 -12.57 0.04
N GLY A 45 1.00 -13.79 0.42
CA GLY A 45 0.65 -15.03 -0.29
C GLY A 45 1.65 -15.57 -1.31
N SER A 46 2.89 -15.06 -1.37
CA SER A 46 4.02 -15.70 -2.08
C SER A 46 4.75 -16.71 -1.19
#